data_AF-A0A226H4J6-F1
#
_entry.id   AF-A0A226H4J6-F1
#
_cell.length_a   1.000
_cell.length_b   1.000
_cell.length_c   1.000
_cell.angle_alpha   90.00
_cell.angle_beta   90.00
_cell.angle_gamma   90.00
#
_symmetry.space_group_name_H-M   'P 1'
#
loop_
_entity.id
_entity.type
_entity.pdbx_description
1 polymer ?
#
loop_
_entity_poly.entity_id
_entity_poly.type
_entity_poly.pdbx_seq_one_letter_code
_entity_poly.pdbx_strand_id
1 'polypeptide(L)'
;MTAKYLKNDYAIIKVIVMFPLALFVPYVGPIVAIGKGIQSITRKTRRQFWKESQPIKKPDRRYKVGYRIEGYAEVEKHERIPADENILKIYRRKGIAYLTIGVVLITFHMYCYYLV
;
A
#
# COMPACT_ATOMS: atom_id res chain seq x y z
N MET A 1 12.14 6.21 -16.73
CA MET A 1 12.20 4.76 -16.38
C MET A 1 11.31 4.43 -15.15
N THR A 2 10.11 5.01 -15.01
CA THR A 2 9.30 4.99 -13.78
C THR A 2 8.03 4.13 -13.86
N ALA A 3 7.64 3.67 -15.05
CA ALA A 3 6.38 2.95 -15.26
C ALA A 3 6.42 1.46 -14.88
N LYS A 4 7.61 0.86 -14.75
CA LYS A 4 7.75 -0.60 -14.60
C LYS A 4 7.42 -1.11 -13.18
N TYR A 5 7.52 -0.26 -12.17
CA TYR A 5 7.30 -0.65 -10.76
C TYR A 5 5.87 -0.43 -10.26
N LEU A 6 4.99 0.20 -11.04
CA LEU A 6 3.58 0.36 -10.67
C LEU A 6 2.71 -0.85 -11.08
N LYS A 7 3.27 -1.80 -11.86
CA LYS A 7 2.50 -2.84 -12.55
C LYS A 7 2.28 -4.13 -11.73
N ASN A 8 2.95 -4.28 -10.58
CA ASN A 8 2.78 -5.42 -9.67
C ASN A 8 2.09 -5.03 -8.35
N ASP A 9 1.18 -4.05 -8.38
CA ASP A 9 0.16 -3.97 -7.35
C ASP A 9 -0.73 -5.19 -7.54
N TYR A 10 -0.60 -6.20 -6.67
CA TYR A 10 -1.45 -7.40 -6.57
C TYR A 10 -2.90 -7.04 -6.21
N ALA A 11 -3.49 -6.05 -6.88
CA ALA A 11 -4.82 -5.55 -6.66
C ALA A 11 -5.85 -6.67 -6.88
N ILE A 12 -5.65 -7.48 -7.92
CA ILE A 12 -6.52 -8.62 -8.22
C ILE A 12 -6.45 -9.67 -7.11
N ILE A 13 -5.25 -10.06 -6.67
CA ILE A 13 -5.08 -11.04 -5.58
C ILE A 13 -5.65 -10.51 -4.27
N LYS A 14 -5.45 -9.22 -3.95
CA LYS A 14 -6.04 -8.60 -2.75
C LYS A 14 -7.56 -8.62 -2.80
N VAL A 15 -8.16 -8.36 -3.96
CA VAL A 15 -9.63 -8.45 -4.14
C VAL A 15 -10.10 -9.90 -3.98
N ILE A 16 -9.40 -10.88 -4.59
CA ILE A 16 -9.73 -12.31 -4.48
C ILE A 16 -9.63 -12.81 -3.03
N VAL A 17 -8.63 -12.37 -2.25
CA VAL A 17 -8.46 -12.77 -0.85
C VAL A 17 -9.45 -12.04 0.07
N MET A 18 -9.77 -10.77 -0.21
CA MET A 18 -10.77 -10.03 0.57
C MET A 18 -12.20 -10.53 0.35
N PHE A 19 -12.50 -11.09 -0.81
CA PHE A 19 -13.84 -11.56 -1.16
C PHE A 19 -14.39 -12.66 -0.22
N PRO A 20 -13.70 -13.80 0.03
CA PRO A 20 -14.17 -14.81 0.97
C PRO A 20 -14.20 -14.29 2.41
N LEU A 21 -13.22 -13.49 2.83
CA LEU A 21 -13.22 -12.85 4.16
C LEU A 21 -14.43 -11.93 4.37
N ALA A 22 -14.87 -11.21 3.33
CA ALA A 22 -16.07 -10.37 3.36
C ALA A 22 -17.37 -11.16 3.24
N LEU A 23 -17.33 -12.36 2.67
CA LEU A 23 -18.46 -13.28 2.56
C LEU A 23 -18.75 -13.99 3.89
N PHE A 24 -17.71 -14.47 4.58
CA PHE A 24 -17.84 -15.29 5.80
C PHE A 24 -17.99 -14.47 7.08
N VAL A 25 -17.56 -13.21 7.10
CA VAL A 25 -17.78 -12.30 8.23
C VAL A 25 -18.64 -11.13 7.76
N PRO A 26 -19.98 -11.24 7.86
CA PRO A 26 -20.87 -10.16 7.46
C PRO A 26 -20.49 -8.87 8.19
N TYR A 27 -20.59 -7.75 7.49
CA TYR A 27 -20.24 -6.39 7.94
C TYR A 27 -18.74 -6.07 8.11
N VAL A 28 -17.88 -6.99 8.60
CA VAL A 28 -16.45 -6.67 8.82
C VAL A 28 -15.71 -6.37 7.51
N GLY A 29 -15.88 -7.21 6.49
CA GLY A 29 -15.28 -6.99 5.17
C GLY A 29 -15.69 -5.65 4.53
N PRO A 30 -16.99 -5.35 4.45
CA PRO A 30 -17.45 -4.06 3.93
C PRO A 30 -16.95 -2.84 4.71
N ILE A 31 -16.92 -2.90 6.05
CA ILE A 31 -16.39 -1.82 6.90
C ILE A 31 -14.91 -1.58 6.60
N VAL A 32 -14.11 -2.64 6.46
CA VAL A 32 -12.69 -2.54 6.10
C VAL A 32 -12.51 -1.94 4.71
N ALA A 33 -13.33 -2.34 3.73
CA ALA A 33 -13.31 -1.77 2.38
C ALA A 33 -13.61 -0.26 2.41
N ILE A 34 -14.63 0.16 3.15
CA ILE A 34 -14.97 1.59 3.31
C ILE A 34 -13.81 2.35 3.97
N GLY A 35 -13.23 1.82 5.05
CA GLY A 35 -12.09 2.43 5.72
C GLY A 35 -10.87 2.59 4.80
N LYS A 36 -10.58 1.59 3.96
CA LYS A 36 -9.54 1.67 2.93
C LYS A 36 -9.87 2.70 1.84
N GLY A 37 -11.14 2.82 1.48
CA GLY A 37 -11.63 3.84 0.55
C GLY A 37 -11.34 5.26 1.06
N ILE A 38 -11.77 5.56 2.30
CA ILE A 38 -11.54 6.85 2.95
C ILE A 38 -10.04 7.14 3.09
N GLN A 39 -9.25 6.15 3.53
CA GLN A 39 -7.80 6.27 3.64
C GLN A 39 -7.15 6.61 2.30
N SER A 40 -7.61 6.01 1.20
CA SER A 40 -7.09 6.29 -0.13
C SER A 40 -7.46 7.68 -0.63
N ILE A 41 -8.68 8.17 -0.35
CA ILE A 41 -9.13 9.52 -0.76
C ILE A 41 -8.38 10.62 0.01
N THR A 42 -8.16 10.41 1.31
CA THR A 42 -7.48 11.38 2.19
C THR A 42 -5.96 11.37 2.03
N ARG A 43 -5.40 10.39 1.31
CA ARG A 43 -3.96 10.24 1.12
C ARG A 43 -3.39 11.36 0.24
N LYS A 44 -2.54 12.20 0.85
CA LYS A 44 -1.82 13.29 0.15
C LYS A 44 -0.35 12.99 -0.16
N THR A 45 0.19 11.88 0.33
CA THR A 45 1.61 11.54 0.20
C THR A 45 1.82 10.20 -0.50
N ARG A 46 2.90 10.12 -1.29
CA ARG A 46 3.36 8.87 -1.91
C ARG A 46 4.68 8.45 -1.26
N ARG A 47 4.94 7.14 -1.23
CA ARG A 47 6.28 6.63 -0.88
C ARG A 47 7.11 6.65 -2.16
N GLN A 48 8.21 7.39 -2.15
CA GLN A 48 9.23 7.31 -3.19
C GLN A 48 10.33 6.40 -2.70
N PHE A 49 10.65 5.40 -3.51
CA PHE A 49 11.75 4.47 -3.27
C PHE A 49 12.92 4.88 -4.15
N TRP A 50 14.11 4.89 -3.57
CA TRP A 50 15.34 5.00 -4.33
C TRP A 50 16.41 4.13 -3.69
N LYS A 51 17.38 3.75 -4.49
CA LYS A 51 18.55 3.02 -4.03
C LYS A 51 19.66 4.02 -3.76
N GLU A 52 20.26 3.93 -2.58
CA GLU A 52 21.44 4.69 -2.23
C GLU A 52 22.58 3.73 -1.94
N SER A 53 23.75 4.01 -2.49
CA SER A 53 24.96 3.24 -2.24
C SER A 53 25.48 3.59 -0.85
N GLN A 54 25.42 2.64 0.09
CA GLN A 54 25.93 2.83 1.44
C GLN A 54 27.18 2.00 1.70
N PRO A 55 28.19 2.55 2.40
CA PRO A 55 29.39 1.81 2.73
C PRO A 55 29.09 0.71 3.75
N ILE A 56 29.55 -0.51 3.47
CA ILE A 56 29.51 -1.64 4.39
C ILE A 56 30.63 -1.43 5.42
N LYS A 57 30.24 -1.09 6.66
CA LYS A 57 31.17 -0.84 7.76
C LYS A 57 31.41 -2.14 8.53
N LYS A 58 32.67 -2.56 8.65
CA LYS A 58 33.07 -3.66 9.52
C LYS A 58 33.90 -3.12 10.69
N PRO A 59 33.61 -3.50 11.94
CA PRO A 59 34.36 -3.02 13.09
C PRO A 59 35.84 -3.42 12.97
N ASP A 60 36.72 -2.43 13.10
CA ASP A 60 38.16 -2.61 13.07
C ASP A 60 38.81 -1.53 13.95
N ARG A 61 39.49 -1.99 15.01
CA ARG A 61 40.12 -1.13 16.03
C ARG A 61 41.36 -0.40 15.54
N ARG A 62 41.90 -0.77 14.36
CA ARG A 62 43.09 -0.12 13.77
C ARG A 62 42.78 1.25 13.16
N TYR A 63 41.52 1.52 12.84
CA TYR A 63 41.08 2.76 12.23
C TYR A 63 40.55 3.72 13.30
N LYS A 64 40.87 5.02 13.20
CA LYS A 64 40.40 6.07 14.14
C LYS A 64 38.87 6.12 14.30
N VAL A 65 38.15 5.72 13.26
CA VAL A 65 36.68 5.71 13.21
C VAL A 65 36.07 4.43 13.82
N GLY A 66 36.89 3.44 14.19
CA GLY A 66 36.47 2.16 14.76
C GLY A 66 35.94 1.15 13.74
N TYR A 67 36.00 1.46 12.44
CA TYR A 67 35.55 0.58 11.37
C TYR A 67 36.36 0.76 10.08
N ARG A 68 36.38 -0.29 9.25
CA ARG A 68 36.86 -0.27 7.87
C ARG A 68 35.69 -0.36 6.90
N ILE A 69 35.83 0.26 5.73
CA ILE A 69 34.86 0.15 4.63
C ILE A 69 35.28 -1.05 3.76
N GLU A 70 34.48 -2.11 3.73
CA GLU A 70 34.78 -3.30 2.91
C GLU A 70 34.22 -3.21 1.48
N GLY A 71 33.25 -2.31 1.26
CA GLY A 71 32.61 -2.14 -0.03
C GLY A 71 31.35 -1.30 0.10
N TYR A 72 30.54 -1.31 -0.95
CA TYR A 72 29.28 -0.57 -1.01
C TYR A 72 28.12 -1.54 -1.29
N ALA A 73 27.03 -1.40 -0.54
CA ALA A 73 25.78 -2.10 -0.79
C ALA A 73 24.71 -1.10 -1.23
N GLU A 74 23.90 -1.47 -2.22
CA GLU A 74 22.69 -0.73 -2.53
C GLU A 74 21.65 -0.98 -1.43
N VAL A 75 21.32 0.06 -0.68
CA VAL A 75 20.25 0.01 0.32
C VAL A 75 19.04 0.74 -0.24
N GLU A 76 17.88 0.09 -0.17
CA GLU A 76 16.62 0.73 -0.55
C GLU A 76 16.17 1.66 0.58
N LYS A 77 16.07 2.95 0.26
CA LYS A 77 15.49 3.96 1.15
C LYS A 77 14.14 4.40 0.62
N HIS A 78 13.30 4.86 1.55
CA HIS A 78 11.99 5.38 1.22
C HIS A 78 11.71 6.66 1.99
N GLU A 79 11.08 7.62 1.31
CA GLU A 79 10.60 8.86 1.93
C GLU A 79 9.16 9.14 1.49
N ARG A 80 8.42 9.84 2.37
CA ARG A 80 7.07 10.30 2.08
C ARG A 80 7.15 11.69 1.48
N ILE A 81 6.94 11.75 0.18
CA ILE A 81 6.87 13.03 -0.55
C ILE A 81 5.42 13.37 -0.91
N PRO A 82 5.11 14.67 -1.13
CA PRO A 82 3.80 15.07 -1.63
C PRO A 82 3.48 14.35 -2.94
N ALA A 83 2.24 13.86 -3.05
CA ALA A 83 1.77 13.20 -4.26
C ALA A 83 1.46 14.25 -5.34
N ASP A 84 1.97 14.01 -6.54
CA ASP A 84 1.63 14.79 -7.73
C ASP A 84 0.13 14.65 -8.08
N GLU A 85 -0.43 15.61 -8.82
CA GLU A 85 -1.86 15.66 -9.16
C GLU A 85 -2.34 14.38 -9.85
N ASN A 86 -1.52 13.80 -10.72
CA ASN A 86 -1.82 12.56 -11.41
C ASN A 86 -1.98 11.38 -10.43
N ILE A 87 -1.15 11.33 -9.39
CA ILE A 87 -1.19 10.27 -8.38
C ILE A 87 -2.37 10.48 -7.43
N LEU A 88 -2.68 11.74 -7.09
CA LEU A 88 -3.88 12.08 -6.32
C LEU A 88 -5.15 11.63 -7.05
N LYS A 89 -5.24 11.81 -8.37
CA LYS A 89 -6.36 11.30 -9.19
C LYS A 89 -6.47 9.78 -9.10
N ILE A 90 -5.35 9.05 -9.15
CA ILE A 90 -5.34 7.58 -9.01
C ILE A 90 -5.81 7.16 -7.60
N TYR A 91 -5.34 7.82 -6.55
CA TYR A 91 -5.74 7.53 -5.18
C TYR A 91 -7.23 7.79 -4.94
N ARG A 92 -7.78 8.86 -5.54
CA ARG A 92 -9.23 9.12 -5.52
C ARG A 92 -10.02 8.03 -6.24
N ARG A 93 -9.62 7.64 -7.46
CA ARG A 93 -10.29 6.55 -8.20
C ARG A 93 -10.25 5.23 -7.43
N LYS A 94 -9.08 4.85 -6.91
CA LYS A 94 -8.94 3.65 -6.05
C LYS A 94 -9.86 3.75 -4.82
N GLY A 95 -9.91 4.91 -4.18
CA GLY A 95 -10.75 5.14 -3.02
C GLY A 95 -12.25 5.02 -3.31
N ILE A 96 -12.71 5.61 -4.41
CA ILE A 96 -14.10 5.47 -4.89
C ILE A 96 -14.44 4.00 -5.15
N ALA A 97 -13.55 3.25 -5.80
CA ALA A 97 -13.77 1.82 -6.06
C ALA A 97 -13.90 0.99 -4.77
N TYR A 98 -13.10 1.28 -3.74
CA TYR A 98 -13.25 0.61 -2.45
C TYR A 98 -14.56 0.98 -1.74
N LEU A 99 -14.99 2.25 -1.84
CA LEU A 99 -16.27 2.69 -1.27
C LEU A 99 -17.46 2.01 -1.96
N THR A 100 -17.47 1.95 -3.30
CA THR A 100 -18.57 1.31 -4.04
C THR A 100 -18.66 -0.18 -3.72
N ILE A 101 -17.53 -0.89 -3.66
CA ILE A 101 -17.50 -2.31 -3.25
C ILE A 101 -18.05 -2.47 -1.82
N GLY A 102 -17.62 -1.62 -0.90
CA GLY A 102 -18.11 -1.65 0.48
C GLY A 102 -19.62 -1.45 0.58
N VAL A 103 -20.17 -0.45 -0.10
CA VAL A 103 -21.62 -0.19 -0.09
C VAL A 103 -22.40 -1.34 -0.71
N VAL A 104 -21.96 -1.86 -1.86
CA VAL A 104 -22.62 -2.99 -2.55
C VAL A 104 -22.64 -4.25 -1.68
N LEU A 105 -21.55 -4.54 -0.96
CA LEU A 105 -21.51 -5.70 -0.07
C LEU A 105 -22.41 -5.51 1.17
N ILE A 106 -22.54 -4.29 1.71
CA ILE A 106 -23.48 -4.02 2.82
C ILE A 106 -24.92 -4.19 2.34
N THR A 107 -25.28 -3.61 1.19
CA THR A 107 -26.64 -3.72 0.67
C THR A 107 -26.99 -5.15 0.31
N PHE A 108 -26.04 -5.92 -0.25
CA PHE A 108 -26.20 -7.34 -0.51
C PHE A 108 -26.42 -8.14 0.79
N HIS A 109 -25.59 -7.93 1.82
CA HIS A 109 -25.77 -8.61 3.11
C HIS A 109 -27.10 -8.26 3.78
N MET A 110 -27.51 -6.99 3.75
CA MET A 110 -28.83 -6.59 4.24
C MET A 110 -29.96 -7.27 3.46
N TYR A 111 -29.88 -7.28 2.13
CA TYR A 111 -30.89 -7.94 1.29
C TYR A 111 -31.00 -9.43 1.60
N CYS A 112 -29.88 -10.15 1.74
CA CYS A 112 -29.87 -11.56 2.13
C CYS A 112 -30.43 -11.78 3.55
N TYR A 113 -30.15 -10.87 4.50
CA TYR A 113 -30.68 -10.97 5.86
C TYR A 113 -32.20 -10.75 5.93
N TYR A 114 -32.76 -9.87 5.10
CA TYR A 114 -34.20 -9.55 5.12
C TYR A 114 -35.08 -10.54 4.33
N LEU A 115 -34.50 -11.36 3.45
CA LEU A 115 -35.22 -12.35 2.64
C LEU A 115 -35.19 -13.78 3.20
N VAL A 116 -34.37 -14.02 4.20
CA VAL A 116 -34.29 -15.27 4.97
C VAL A 116 -35.08 -15.10 6.27
#